data_AF-A0A176TGE3-F1
#
_entry.id   AF-A0A176TGE3-F1
#
_cell.length_a   1.000
_cell.length_b   1.000
_cell.length_c   1.000
_cell.angle_alpha   90.00
_cell.angle_beta   90.00
_cell.angle_gamma   90.00
#
_symmetry.space_group_name_H-M   'P 1'
#
loop_
_entity.id
_entity.type
_entity.pdbx_description
1 polymer ?
#
loop_
_entity_poly.entity_id
_entity_poly.type
_entity_poly.pdbx_seq_one_letter_code
_entity_poly.pdbx_strand_id
1 'polypeptide(L)'
;MAGGGFIAHMIASLNTNKRSHISTFDKIKSHKKSEKSELHFDKKASPSQLKKIKEEIIKENEIAFKRKVAILMLLIIVILIALNHIGYSL
;
A
#
# COMPACT_ATOMS: atom_id res chain seq x y z
N MET A 1 31.29 -16.53 -45.53
CA MET A 1 30.72 -15.22 -45.17
C MET A 1 29.33 -15.40 -44.55
N ALA A 2 29.26 -15.83 -43.29
CA ALA A 2 27.97 -16.04 -42.60
C ALA A 2 27.87 -15.26 -41.28
N GLY A 3 28.96 -14.94 -40.57
CA GLY A 3 28.86 -14.27 -39.25
C GLY A 3 28.38 -12.81 -39.29
N GLY A 4 28.84 -12.01 -40.26
CA GLY A 4 28.57 -10.57 -40.30
C GLY A 4 27.09 -10.20 -40.53
N GLY A 5 26.39 -10.96 -41.38
CA GLY A 5 24.97 -10.75 -41.65
C GLY A 5 24.08 -11.08 -40.45
N PHE A 6 24.43 -12.12 -39.68
CA PHE A 6 23.68 -12.52 -38.49
C PHE A 6 23.86 -11.52 -37.35
N ILE A 7 25.08 -11.00 -37.15
CA ILE A 7 25.36 -9.97 -36.14
C ILE A 7 24.62 -8.66 -36.50
N ALA A 8 24.64 -8.26 -37.78
CA ALA A 8 23.91 -7.08 -38.23
C ALA A 8 22.39 -7.22 -38.01
N HIS A 9 21.83 -8.39 -38.30
CA HIS A 9 20.41 -8.68 -38.08
C HIS A 9 20.04 -8.71 -36.59
N MET A 10 20.95 -9.21 -35.74
CA MET A 10 20.79 -9.20 -34.28
C MET A 10 20.77 -7.77 -33.74
N ILE A 11 21.73 -6.93 -34.16
CA ILE A 11 21.78 -5.51 -33.76
C ILE A 11 20.53 -4.76 -34.23
N ALA A 12 20.09 -4.99 -35.47
CA ALA A 12 18.88 -4.39 -36.01
C ALA A 12 17.64 -4.79 -35.21
N SER A 13 17.50 -6.07 -34.86
CA SER A 13 16.39 -6.59 -34.04
C SER A 13 16.40 -6.03 -32.62
N LEU A 14 17.57 -5.92 -31.98
CA LEU A 14 17.71 -5.30 -30.67
C LEU A 14 17.32 -3.82 -30.69
N ASN A 15 17.69 -3.09 -31.73
CA ASN A 15 17.35 -1.68 -31.89
C ASN A 15 15.86 -1.47 -32.19
N THR A 16 15.23 -2.33 -33.00
CA THR A 16 13.79 -2.23 -33.28
C THR A 16 12.92 -2.67 -32.11
N ASN A 17 13.38 -3.63 -31.30
CA ASN A 17 12.66 -4.07 -30.09
C ASN A 17 13.00 -3.23 -28.84
N LYS A 18 13.77 -2.15 -29.01
CA LYS A 18 14.10 -1.24 -27.92
C LYS A 18 12.87 -0.37 -27.59
N ARG A 19 12.03 -0.88 -26.70
CA ARG A 19 10.90 -0.13 -26.12
C ARG A 19 11.43 1.17 -25.50
N SER A 20 10.81 2.31 -25.83
CA SER A 20 11.09 3.57 -25.14
C SER A 20 10.77 3.39 -23.65
N HIS A 21 11.81 3.37 -22.82
CA HIS A 21 11.65 3.26 -21.38
C HIS A 21 11.21 4.63 -20.85
N ILE A 22 9.90 4.81 -20.73
CA ILE A 22 9.34 5.98 -20.04
C ILE A 22 9.61 5.79 -18.55
N SER A 23 10.31 6.75 -17.94
CA SER A 23 10.58 6.72 -16.50
C SER A 23 9.27 6.72 -15.72
N THR A 24 9.24 6.04 -14.57
CA THR A 24 8.09 6.06 -13.65
C THR A 24 7.70 7.50 -13.30
N PHE A 25 8.67 8.41 -13.21
CA PHE A 25 8.43 9.83 -12.98
C PHE A 25 7.68 10.51 -14.13
N ASP A 26 8.04 10.21 -15.39
CA ASP A 26 7.37 10.76 -16.58
C ASP A 26 5.93 10.24 -16.70
N LYS A 27 5.72 8.98 -16.32
CA LYS A 27 4.38 8.37 -16.27
C LYS A 27 3.49 9.08 -15.25
N ILE A 28 4.00 9.37 -14.06
CA ILE A 28 3.27 10.07 -12.99
C ILE A 28 3.02 11.54 -13.35
N LYS A 29 3.96 12.20 -14.04
CA LYS A 29 3.80 13.60 -14.49
C LYS A 29 2.59 13.78 -15.39
N SER A 30 2.27 12.79 -16.24
CA SER A 30 1.07 12.79 -17.09
C SER A 30 -0.24 12.65 -16.29
N HIS A 31 -0.21 12.00 -15.13
CA HIS A 31 -1.40 11.77 -14.30
C HIS A 31 -1.68 12.89 -13.30
N LYS A 32 -0.68 13.74 -13.00
CA LYS A 32 -0.77 14.72 -11.91
C LYS A 32 -1.41 16.05 -12.29
N LYS A 33 -1.83 16.26 -13.55
CA LYS A 33 -2.33 17.55 -14.02
C LYS A 33 -3.65 17.45 -14.79
N SER A 34 -4.67 16.85 -14.17
CA SER A 34 -6.03 17.27 -14.47
C SER A 34 -6.29 18.54 -13.66
N GLU A 35 -6.36 19.70 -14.32
CA GLU A 35 -6.75 20.98 -13.68
C GLU A 35 -8.22 20.98 -13.20
N LYS A 36 -8.93 19.85 -13.28
CA LYS A 36 -10.35 19.69 -12.95
C LYS A 36 -10.62 18.67 -11.84
N SER A 37 -9.73 18.51 -10.87
CA SER A 37 -10.08 17.80 -9.63
C SER A 37 -10.24 18.81 -8.48
N GLU A 38 -11.08 19.82 -8.68
CA GLU A 38 -11.64 20.49 -7.51
C GLU A 38 -12.43 19.42 -6.75
N LEU A 39 -12.00 19.11 -5.52
CA LEU A 39 -12.74 18.24 -4.62
C LEU A 39 -14.10 18.90 -4.31
N HIS A 40 -15.08 18.64 -5.17
CA HIS A 40 -16.43 19.16 -5.01
C HIS A 40 -17.20 18.23 -4.08
N PHE A 41 -17.28 18.62 -2.80
CA PHE A 41 -18.15 17.97 -1.84
C PHE A 41 -19.58 18.51 -2.03
N ASP A 42 -20.37 17.80 -2.84
CA ASP A 42 -21.78 18.11 -3.16
C ASP A 42 -22.66 18.24 -1.89
N LYS A 43 -22.34 17.45 -0.86
CA LYS A 43 -22.98 17.54 0.46
C LYS A 43 -22.00 18.09 1.50
N LYS A 44 -22.09 19.39 1.77
CA LYS A 44 -21.48 19.99 2.96
C LYS A 44 -22.23 19.47 4.18
N ALA A 45 -21.66 18.49 4.89
CA ALA A 45 -22.16 18.10 6.20
C ALA A 45 -22.12 19.33 7.11
N SER A 46 -23.23 19.60 7.81
CA SER A 46 -23.26 20.67 8.81
C SER A 46 -22.15 20.43 9.85
N PRO A 47 -21.50 21.47 10.40
CA PRO A 47 -20.47 21.29 11.43
C PRO A 47 -20.95 20.41 12.61
N SER A 48 -22.25 20.38 12.90
CA SER A 48 -22.86 19.48 13.89
C SER A 48 -22.88 18.01 13.46
N GLN A 49 -23.12 17.73 12.18
CA GLN A 49 -23.07 16.38 11.61
C GLN A 49 -21.65 15.85 11.55
N LEU A 50 -20.68 16.70 11.18
CA LEU A 50 -19.26 16.35 11.21
C LEU A 50 -18.77 16.01 12.61
N LYS A 51 -19.23 16.76 13.63
CA LYS A 51 -18.93 16.45 15.03
C LYS A 51 -19.47 15.08 15.45
N LYS A 52 -20.73 14.77 15.12
CA LYS A 52 -21.35 13.48 15.42
C LYS A 52 -20.61 12.32 14.76
N ILE A 53 -20.32 12.43 13.46
CA ILE A 53 -19.57 11.42 12.71
C ILE A 53 -18.17 11.20 13.33
N LYS A 54 -17.48 12.29 13.68
CA LYS A 54 -16.17 12.20 14.34
C LYS A 54 -16.26 11.46 15.68
N GLU A 55 -17.25 11.78 16.51
CA GLU A 55 -17.45 11.14 17.81
C GLU A 55 -17.80 9.66 17.69
N GLU A 56 -18.65 9.28 16.74
CA GLU A 56 -18.99 7.88 16.47
C GLU A 56 -17.77 7.08 16.02
N ILE A 57 -16.98 7.61 15.07
CA ILE A 57 -15.75 6.97 14.59
C ILE A 57 -14.74 6.78 15.71
N ILE A 58 -14.56 7.78 16.59
CA ILE A 58 -13.64 7.67 17.73
C ILE A 58 -14.10 6.57 18.69
N LYS A 59 -15.39 6.53 19.02
CA LYS A 59 -15.95 5.50 19.92
C LYS A 59 -15.79 4.10 19.35
N GLU A 60 -16.11 3.90 18.08
CA GLU A 60 -15.95 2.60 17.41
C GLU A 60 -14.48 2.16 17.38
N ASN A 61 -13.57 3.08 17.05
CA ASN A 61 -12.15 2.80 17.05
C ASN A 61 -11.62 2.45 18.43
N GLU A 62 -12.05 3.15 19.49
CA GLU A 62 -11.64 2.83 20.85
C GLU A 62 -12.09 1.42 21.28
N ILE A 63 -13.32 1.03 20.96
CA ILE A 63 -13.84 -0.31 21.27
C ILE A 63 -13.04 -1.37 20.49
N ALA A 64 -12.86 -1.16 19.19
CA ALA A 64 -12.09 -2.06 18.35
C ALA A 64 -10.63 -2.17 18.81
N PHE A 65 -10.03 -1.05 19.21
CA PHE A 65 -8.67 -0.98 19.74
C PHE A 65 -8.54 -1.76 21.05
N LYS A 66 -9.43 -1.52 22.02
CA LYS A 66 -9.45 -2.26 23.30
C LYS A 66 -9.54 -3.77 23.07
N ARG A 67 -10.41 -4.22 22.16
CA ARG A 67 -10.53 -5.64 21.82
C ARG A 67 -9.24 -6.21 21.21
N LYS A 68 -8.61 -5.48 20.28
CA LYS A 68 -7.34 -5.89 19.68
C LYS A 68 -6.21 -5.98 20.72
N VAL A 69 -6.11 -4.99 21.60
CA VAL A 69 -5.13 -4.96 22.69
C VAL A 69 -5.34 -6.13 23.65
N ALA A 70 -6.58 -6.44 24.02
CA ALA A 70 -6.87 -7.58 24.89
C ALA A 70 -6.43 -8.92 24.27
N ILE A 71 -6.71 -9.12 22.98
CA ILE A 71 -6.27 -10.34 22.25
C ILE A 71 -4.74 -10.41 22.19
N LEU A 72 -4.07 -9.29 21.92
CA LEU A 72 -2.62 -9.22 21.85
C LEU A 72 -1.97 -9.55 23.21
N MET A 73 -2.50 -9.01 24.31
CA MET A 73 -2.05 -9.34 25.67
C MET A 73 -2.22 -10.84 25.97
N LEU A 74 -3.35 -11.43 25.59
CA LEU A 74 -3.63 -12.86 25.78
C LEU A 74 -2.61 -13.71 25.01
N LEU A 75 -2.30 -13.33 23.76
CA LEU A 75 -1.28 -13.98 22.95
C LEU A 75 0.11 -13.95 23.60
N ILE A 76 0.52 -12.80 24.13
CA ILE A 76 1.82 -12.67 24.83
C ILE A 76 1.86 -13.58 26.05
N ILE A 77 0.79 -13.64 26.86
CA ILE A 77 0.73 -14.51 28.04
C ILE A 77 0.88 -15.98 27.64
N VAL A 78 0.18 -16.42 26.59
CA VAL A 78 0.27 -17.81 26.09
C VAL A 78 1.70 -18.13 25.63
N ILE A 79 2.36 -17.21 24.91
CA ILE A 79 3.75 -17.39 24.47
C ILE A 79 4.69 -17.51 25.67
N LEU A 80 4.53 -16.66 26.69
CA LEU A 80 5.35 -16.71 27.90
C LEU A 80 5.19 -18.05 28.64
N ILE A 81 3.97 -18.55 28.78
CA ILE A 81 3.70 -19.86 29.38
C ILE A 81 4.34 -20.99 28.56
N ALA A 82 4.19 -20.94 27.24
CA ALA A 82 4.77 -21.96 26.35
C ALA A 82 6.31 -22.00 26.45
N LEU A 83 6.97 -20.84 26.43
CA LEU A 83 8.42 -20.74 26.60
C LEU A 83 8.87 -21.26 27.96
N ASN A 84 8.14 -20.94 29.02
CA ASN A 84 8.42 -21.42 30.36
C ASN A 84 8.29 -22.95 30.45
N HIS A 85 7.24 -23.53 29.88
CA HIS A 85 7.05 -24.98 29.83
C HIS A 85 8.14 -25.71 29.02
N ILE A 86 8.60 -25.13 27.91
CA ILE A 86 9.72 -25.68 27.13
C ILE A 86 11.01 -25.65 27.95
N GLY A 87 11.26 -24.58 28.70
CA GLY A 87 12.43 -24.46 29.58
C GLY A 87 12.43 -25.42 30.77
N TYR A 88 11.26 -25.79 31.32
CA TYR A 88 11.14 -26.80 32.38
C TYR A 88 11.21 -28.26 31.87
N SER A 89 11.05 -28.48 30.57
CA SER A 89 11.02 -29.82 29.95
C SER A 89 12.39 -30.30 29.44
N LEU A 90 13.45 -29.49 29.57
CA LEU A 90 14.83 -29.81 29.19
C LEU A 90 15.67 -30.11 30.45
#